data_AF-A0A9X4KQ91-F1
#
_entry.id   AF-A0A9X4KQ91-F1
#
_cell.length_a   1.000
_cell.length_b   1.000
_cell.length_c   1.000
_cell.angle_alpha   90.00
_cell.angle_beta   90.00
_cell.angle_gamma   90.00
#
_symmetry.space_group_name_H-M   'P 1'
#
loop_
_entity.id
_entity.type
_entity.pdbx_description
1 polymer ?
#
loop_
_entity_poly.entity_id
_entity_poly.type
_entity_poly.pdbx_seq_one_letter_code
_entity_poly.pdbx_strand_id
1 'polypeptide(L)'
;MCLITYLYSIAIFTQEATAQILFPTVEIAKEVRLPGQFFERLESIFFTVWIMTIFNTTCMAMETSVSCLQAIVSKLDKRWCIMIMSPLAYFINMVPESMLQYKQLGTFISHIGYGTAAAIPIALLTAARFRRERRL
;
A
#
# COMPACT_ATOMS: atom_id res chain seq x y z
N MET A 1 8.94 5.38 11.84
CA MET A 1 9.06 6.04 10.53
C MET A 1 8.13 7.26 10.43
N CYS A 2 6.81 7.10 10.63
CA CYS A 2 5.83 8.21 10.50
C CYS A 2 6.06 9.42 11.43
N LEU A 3 6.48 9.20 12.68
CA LEU A 3 6.76 10.29 13.63
C LEU A 3 8.01 11.10 13.24
N ILE A 4 9.04 10.45 12.72
CA ILE A 4 10.28 11.12 12.31
C ILE A 4 10.00 11.99 11.08
N THR A 5 9.32 11.45 10.07
CA THR A 5 8.91 12.24 8.89
C THR A 5 8.02 13.41 9.28
N TYR A 6 7.10 13.24 10.23
CA TYR A 6 6.24 14.31 10.73
C TYR A 6 7.03 15.43 11.42
N LEU A 7 7.97 15.07 12.32
CA LEU A 7 8.83 16.04 13.00
C LEU A 7 9.72 16.81 12.01
N TYR A 8 10.31 16.13 11.02
CA TYR A 8 11.08 16.78 9.96
C TYR A 8 10.23 17.71 9.08
N SER A 9 8.98 17.33 8.80
CA SER A 9 8.07 18.16 8.00
C SER A 9 7.77 19.49 8.70
N ILE A 10 7.49 19.46 10.00
CA ILE A 10 7.23 20.69 10.79
C ILE A 10 8.51 21.49 11.02
N ALA A 11 9.67 20.84 11.09
CA ALA A 11 10.96 21.51 11.26
C ALA A 11 11.39 22.29 10.01
N ILE A 12 11.02 21.80 8.82
CA ILE A 12 11.41 22.40 7.53
C ILE A 12 10.31 23.33 6.99
N PHE A 13 9.03 22.95 7.16
CA PHE A 13 7.87 23.73 6.71
C PHE A 13 7.09 24.29 7.90
N THR A 14 6.62 25.54 7.80
CA THR A 14 5.72 26.14 8.79
C THR A 14 4.40 25.34 8.90
N GLN A 15 3.72 25.40 10.05
CA GLN A 15 2.51 24.62 10.35
C GLN A 15 1.42 24.76 9.27
N GLU A 16 1.21 25.96 8.73
CA GLU A 16 0.21 26.20 7.68
C GLU A 16 0.61 25.62 6.31
N ALA A 17 1.89 25.68 5.96
CA ALA A 17 2.40 25.10 4.71
C ALA A 17 2.31 23.56 4.76
N THR A 18 2.67 22.94 5.89
CA THR A 18 2.59 21.49 6.08
C THR A 18 1.16 20.95 5.93
N ALA A 19 0.14 21.73 6.35
CA ALA A 19 -1.26 21.33 6.26
C ALA A 19 -1.77 21.19 4.81
N GLN A 20 -1.10 21.83 3.84
CA GLN A 20 -1.45 21.75 2.42
C GLN A 20 -0.56 20.77 1.63
N ILE A 21 0.54 20.28 2.22
CA ILE A 21 1.47 19.36 1.55
C ILE A 21 1.01 17.91 1.73
N LEU A 22 0.74 17.26 0.60
CA LEU A 22 0.20 15.90 0.55
C LEU A 22 1.25 14.81 0.82
N PHE A 23 2.48 15.04 0.31
CA PHE A 23 3.60 14.11 0.37
C PHE A 23 4.83 14.84 0.89
N PRO A 24 4.88 15.14 2.20
CA PRO A 24 5.91 16.00 2.76
C PRO A 24 7.32 15.44 2.57
N THR A 25 7.50 14.12 2.53
CA THR A 25 8.80 13.49 2.22
C THR A 25 9.31 13.82 0.82
N VAL A 26 8.40 13.88 -0.18
CA VAL A 26 8.75 14.24 -1.55
C VAL A 26 9.05 15.73 -1.65
N GLU A 27 8.31 16.56 -0.92
CA GLU A 27 8.52 18.00 -0.89
C GLU A 27 9.84 18.37 -0.20
N ILE A 28 10.19 17.72 0.92
CA ILE A 28 11.50 17.85 1.57
C ILE A 28 12.62 17.48 0.58
N ALA A 29 12.47 16.41 -0.21
CA ALA A 29 13.49 16.01 -1.17
C ALA A 29 13.76 17.08 -2.24
N LYS A 30 12.76 17.88 -2.61
CA LYS A 30 12.91 19.00 -3.56
C LYS A 30 13.50 20.26 -2.93
N GLU A 31 13.20 20.51 -1.66
CA GLU A 31 13.70 21.68 -0.90
C GLU A 31 15.18 21.57 -0.51
N VAL A 32 15.75 20.36 -0.53
CA VAL A 32 17.20 20.15 -0.36
C VAL A 32 17.94 20.56 -1.65
N ARG A 33 17.85 21.83 -2.03
CA ARG A 33 18.66 22.46 -3.07
C ARG A 33 19.86 23.16 -2.44
N LEU A 34 20.84 22.39 -1.99
CA LEU A 34 22.15 22.91 -1.61
C LEU A 34 22.93 23.34 -2.86
N PRO A 35 23.70 24.45 -2.83
CA PRO A 35 24.36 24.98 -4.02
C PRO A 35 25.46 24.01 -4.51
N GLY A 36 25.17 23.30 -5.60
CA GLY A 36 26.09 22.39 -6.27
C GLY A 36 25.34 21.45 -7.24
N GLN A 37 25.70 21.46 -8.53
CA GLN A 37 25.09 20.70 -9.65
C GLN A 37 24.93 19.18 -9.45
N PHE A 38 25.38 18.61 -8.33
CA PHE A 38 25.37 17.17 -8.05
C PHE A 38 24.00 16.65 -7.59
N PHE A 39 23.16 17.49 -6.97
CA PHE A 39 21.91 17.03 -6.35
C PHE A 39 20.67 17.01 -7.26
N GLU A 40 20.68 17.66 -8.43
CA GLU A 40 19.60 17.48 -9.43
C GLU A 40 19.48 16.01 -9.88
N ARG A 41 20.56 15.24 -9.78
CA ARG A 41 20.58 13.81 -10.12
C ARG A 41 20.05 12.90 -9.03
N LEU A 42 19.99 13.34 -7.76
CA LEU A 42 19.47 12.50 -6.66
C LEU A 42 17.95 12.32 -6.74
N GLU A 43 17.21 13.33 -7.19
CA GLU A 43 15.77 13.21 -7.45
C GLU A 43 15.49 12.05 -8.43
N SER A 44 16.30 11.92 -9.49
CA SER A 44 16.16 10.84 -10.48
C SER A 44 16.45 9.45 -9.89
N ILE A 45 17.46 9.32 -9.03
CA ILE A 45 17.77 8.05 -8.35
C ILE A 45 16.62 7.67 -7.40
N PHE A 46 16.08 8.64 -6.66
CA PHE A 46 14.94 8.42 -5.78
C PHE A 46 13.73 7.88 -6.56
N PHE A 47 13.34 8.52 -7.66
CA PHE A 47 12.23 8.03 -8.50
C PHE A 47 12.52 6.65 -9.09
N THR A 48 13.76 6.36 -9.50
CA THR A 48 14.14 5.06 -10.04
C THR A 48 13.93 3.95 -9.00
N VAL A 49 14.50 4.12 -7.81
CA VAL A 49 14.35 3.14 -6.72
C VAL A 49 12.88 3.02 -6.31
N TRP A 50 12.17 4.14 -6.24
CA TRP A 50 10.77 4.16 -5.85
C TRP A 50 9.86 3.45 -6.86
N ILE A 51 10.05 3.68 -8.16
CA ILE A 51 9.31 2.99 -9.23
C ILE A 51 9.61 1.49 -9.20
N MET A 52 10.87 1.09 -9.06
CA MET A 52 11.24 -0.32 -8.93
C MET A 52 10.58 -0.97 -7.71
N THR A 53 10.52 -0.25 -6.60
CA THR A 53 9.86 -0.71 -5.38
C THR A 53 8.36 -0.88 -5.60
N ILE A 54 7.67 0.14 -6.15
CA ILE A 54 6.24 0.07 -6.45
C ILE A 54 5.95 -1.09 -7.40
N PHE A 55 6.75 -1.24 -8.47
CA PHE A 55 6.60 -2.32 -9.44
C PHE A 55 6.72 -3.69 -8.77
N ASN A 56 7.79 -3.93 -8.00
CA ASN A 56 8.00 -5.20 -7.33
C ASN A 56 6.90 -5.50 -6.29
N THR A 57 6.53 -4.52 -5.47
CA THR A 57 5.45 -4.67 -4.49
C THR A 57 4.12 -4.97 -5.17
N THR A 58 3.82 -4.32 -6.30
CA THR A 58 2.59 -4.57 -7.08
C THR A 58 2.59 -5.97 -7.69
N CYS A 59 3.72 -6.42 -8.26
CA CYS A 59 3.86 -7.77 -8.77
C CYS A 59 3.64 -8.81 -7.67
N MET A 60 4.26 -8.65 -6.50
CA MET A 60 4.09 -9.54 -5.35
C MET A 60 2.64 -9.55 -4.86
N ALA A 61 1.98 -8.38 -4.76
CA ALA A 61 0.60 -8.29 -4.33
C ALA A 61 -0.37 -8.98 -5.31
N MET A 62 -0.13 -8.81 -6.61
CA MET A 62 -0.94 -9.44 -7.66
C MET A 62 -0.75 -10.97 -7.67
N GLU A 63 0.49 -11.43 -7.52
CA GLU A 63 0.84 -12.85 -7.46
C GLU A 63 0.23 -13.53 -6.22
N THR A 64 0.28 -12.86 -5.06
CA THR A 64 -0.37 -13.31 -3.83
C THR A 64 -1.89 -13.37 -4.00
N SER A 65 -2.50 -12.34 -4.60
CA SER A 65 -3.95 -12.27 -4.80
C SER A 65 -4.45 -13.41 -5.68
N VAL A 66 -3.74 -13.74 -6.75
CA VAL A 66 -4.09 -14.85 -7.64
C VAL A 66 -3.92 -16.19 -6.93
N SER A 67 -2.85 -16.37 -6.16
CA SER A 67 -2.65 -17.58 -5.35
C SER A 67 -3.76 -17.78 -4.31
N CYS A 68 -4.21 -16.71 -3.64
CA CYS A 68 -5.35 -16.75 -2.74
C CYS A 68 -6.65 -17.12 -3.48
N LEU A 69 -6.88 -16.55 -4.66
CA LEU A 69 -8.06 -16.87 -5.46
C LEU A 69 -8.06 -18.33 -5.93
N GLN A 70 -6.91 -18.85 -6.35
CA GLN A 70 -6.74 -20.25 -6.72
C GLN A 70 -6.93 -21.21 -5.53
N ALA A 71 -6.55 -20.79 -4.31
CA ALA A 71 -6.80 -21.58 -3.11
C ALA A 71 -8.30 -21.74 -2.81
N ILE A 72 -9.13 -20.76 -3.18
CA ILE A 72 -10.59 -20.82 -3.05
C ILE A 72 -11.21 -21.56 -4.25
N VAL A 73 -10.70 -21.32 -5.46
CA VAL A 73 -11.21 -21.89 -6.71
C VAL A 73 -10.07 -22.59 -7.45
N SER A 74 -9.89 -23.88 -7.17
CA SER A 74 -8.73 -24.69 -7.59
C SER A 74 -8.55 -24.88 -9.10
N LYS A 75 -9.56 -24.59 -9.92
CA LYS A 75 -9.54 -24.80 -11.38
C LYS A 75 -9.23 -23.54 -12.20
N LEU A 76 -8.88 -22.42 -11.57
CA LEU A 76 -8.63 -21.17 -12.28
C LEU A 76 -7.22 -21.10 -12.85
N ASP A 77 -7.11 -20.79 -14.14
CA ASP A 77 -5.84 -20.53 -14.81
C ASP A 77 -5.24 -19.19 -14.36
N LYS A 78 -3.99 -19.23 -13.87
CA LYS A 78 -3.25 -18.06 -13.37
C LYS A 78 -3.20 -16.92 -14.40
N ARG A 79 -2.99 -17.24 -15.68
CA ARG A 79 -2.90 -16.25 -16.77
C ARG A 79 -4.19 -15.48 -16.95
N TRP A 80 -5.33 -16.17 -16.94
CA TRP A 80 -6.65 -15.55 -17.06
C TRP A 80 -6.98 -14.71 -15.83
N CYS A 81 -6.66 -15.18 -14.62
CA CYS A 81 -6.84 -14.38 -13.41
C CYS A 81 -6.04 -13.08 -13.47
N ILE A 82 -4.76 -13.11 -13.85
CA ILE A 82 -3.94 -11.91 -13.97
C ILE A 82 -4.52 -10.96 -15.04
N MET A 83 -4.93 -11.50 -16.18
CA MET A 83 -5.48 -10.71 -17.29
C MET A 83 -6.79 -9.99 -16.93
N ILE A 84 -7.61 -10.55 -16.03
CA ILE A 84 -8.85 -9.92 -15.55
C ILE A 84 -8.56 -8.97 -14.38
N MET A 85 -7.65 -9.34 -13.48
CA MET A 85 -7.31 -8.54 -12.30
C MET A 85 -6.60 -7.23 -12.67
N SER A 86 -5.78 -7.20 -13.72
CA SER A 86 -5.09 -5.96 -14.14
C SER A 86 -6.04 -4.85 -14.60
N PRO A 87 -6.98 -5.05 -15.55
CA PRO A 87 -7.92 -4.00 -15.92
C PRO A 87 -8.87 -3.67 -14.76
N LEU A 88 -9.25 -4.64 -13.94
CA LEU A 88 -10.11 -4.39 -12.79
C LEU A 88 -9.43 -3.47 -11.76
N ALA A 89 -8.15 -3.71 -11.45
CA ALA A 89 -7.37 -2.81 -10.60
C ALA A 89 -7.21 -1.41 -11.21
N TYR A 90 -7.07 -1.31 -12.53
CA TYR A 90 -7.03 -0.03 -13.24
C TYR A 90 -8.36 0.74 -13.11
N PHE A 91 -9.49 0.08 -13.35
CA PHE A 91 -10.81 0.72 -13.24
C PHE A 91 -11.11 1.18 -11.81
N ILE A 92 -10.77 0.38 -10.79
CA ILE A 92 -10.93 0.78 -9.38
C ILE A 92 -10.13 2.05 -9.07
N ASN A 93 -8.91 2.16 -9.60
CA ASN A 93 -8.08 3.36 -9.43
C ASN A 93 -8.63 4.59 -10.18
N MET A 94 -9.45 4.41 -11.21
CA MET A 94 -10.12 5.52 -11.91
C MET A 94 -11.39 6.02 -11.21
N VAL A 95 -11.97 5.25 -10.28
CA VAL A 95 -13.18 5.65 -9.54
C VAL A 95 -12.98 6.95 -8.73
N PRO A 96 -11.90 7.12 -7.93
CA PRO A 96 -11.73 8.35 -7.17
C PRO A 96 -11.31 9.51 -8.08
N GLU A 97 -12.21 10.46 -8.29
CA GLU A 97 -11.93 11.69 -9.06
C GLU A 97 -11.23 12.77 -8.21
N SER A 98 -11.32 12.66 -6.89
CA SER A 98 -10.69 13.59 -5.95
C SER A 98 -9.81 12.89 -4.92
N MET A 99 -8.82 13.63 -4.41
CA MET A 99 -7.92 13.12 -3.38
C MET A 99 -8.65 12.70 -2.09
N LEU A 100 -9.78 13.36 -1.78
CA LEU A 100 -10.61 13.00 -0.64
C LEU A 100 -11.23 11.61 -0.83
N GLN A 101 -11.78 11.34 -2.01
CA GLN A 101 -12.35 10.04 -2.35
C GLN A 101 -11.28 8.95 -2.38
N TYR A 102 -10.08 9.27 -2.87
CA TYR A 102 -8.94 8.34 -2.81
C TYR A 102 -8.59 7.95 -1.37
N LYS A 103 -8.56 8.92 -0.44
CA LYS A 103 -8.35 8.64 0.99
C LYS A 103 -9.47 7.78 1.58
N GLN A 104 -10.72 8.07 1.25
CA GLN A 104 -11.88 7.29 1.70
C GLN A 104 -11.81 5.84 1.22
N LEU A 105 -11.45 5.61 -0.05
CA LEU A 105 -11.21 4.30 -0.61
C LEU A 105 -10.11 3.55 0.15
N GLY A 106 -9.00 4.24 0.46
CA GLY A 106 -7.92 3.68 1.27
C GLY A 106 -8.36 3.29 2.68
N THR A 107 -9.17 4.14 3.34
CA THR A 107 -9.75 3.84 4.66
C THR A 107 -10.70 2.64 4.60
N PHE A 108 -11.53 2.55 3.56
CA PHE A 108 -12.44 1.43 3.35
C PHE A 108 -11.69 0.10 3.18
N ILE A 109 -10.69 0.06 2.31
CA ILE A 109 -9.82 -1.11 2.09
C ILE A 109 -9.12 -1.51 3.40
N SER A 110 -8.64 -0.52 4.16
CA SER A 110 -7.96 -0.76 5.44
C SER A 110 -8.89 -1.39 6.49
N HIS A 111 -10.14 -0.94 6.60
CA HIS A 111 -11.12 -1.55 7.52
C HIS A 111 -11.39 -3.02 7.17
N ILE A 112 -11.51 -3.34 5.88
CA ILE A 112 -11.64 -4.73 5.42
C ILE A 112 -10.39 -5.54 5.79
N GLY A 113 -9.20 -4.98 5.54
CA GLY A 113 -7.93 -5.61 5.87
C GLY A 113 -7.77 -5.92 7.36
N TYR A 114 -8.14 -4.99 8.24
CA TYR A 114 -8.12 -5.24 9.69
C TYR A 114 -9.13 -6.31 10.10
N GLY A 115 -10.33 -6.28 9.51
CA GLY A 115 -11.35 -7.28 9.75
C GLY A 115 -10.88 -8.69 9.41
N THR A 116 -10.30 -8.90 8.23
CA THR A 116 -9.81 -10.21 7.80
C THR A 116 -8.57 -10.64 8.58
N ALA A 117 -7.63 -9.73 8.85
CA ALA A 117 -6.43 -10.01 9.63
C ALA A 117 -6.74 -10.44 11.07
N ALA A 118 -7.80 -9.90 11.68
CA ALA A 118 -8.27 -10.33 13.01
C ALA A 118 -9.14 -11.60 12.93
N ALA A 119 -10.01 -11.73 11.93
CA ALA A 119 -10.93 -12.86 11.81
C ALA A 119 -10.21 -14.20 11.59
N ILE A 120 -9.18 -14.23 10.75
CA ILE A 120 -8.43 -15.47 10.44
C ILE A 120 -7.81 -16.13 11.70
N PRO A 121 -7.02 -15.44 12.53
CA PRO A 121 -6.45 -16.05 13.73
C PRO A 121 -7.53 -16.43 14.76
N ILE A 122 -8.61 -15.65 14.90
CA ILE A 122 -9.72 -15.98 15.80
C ILE A 122 -10.44 -17.26 15.34
N ALA A 123 -10.70 -17.39 14.04
CA ALA A 123 -11.29 -18.60 13.46
C ALA A 123 -10.38 -19.83 13.64
N LEU A 124 -9.06 -19.66 13.45
CA LEU A 124 -8.08 -20.71 13.71
C LEU A 124 -8.02 -21.13 15.18
N LEU A 125 -8.05 -20.16 16.11
CA LEU A 125 -8.02 -20.43 17.55
C LEU A 125 -9.28 -21.14 18.02
N THR A 126 -10.46 -20.72 17.55
CA THR A 126 -11.73 -21.39 17.88
C THR A 126 -11.74 -22.83 17.34
N ALA A 127 -11.35 -23.04 16.07
CA ALA A 127 -11.23 -24.38 15.50
C ALA A 127 -10.21 -25.26 16.26
N ALA A 128 -9.09 -24.70 16.71
CA ALA A 128 -8.09 -25.41 17.50
C ALA A 128 -8.62 -25.80 18.90
N ARG A 129 -9.41 -24.93 19.54
CA ARG A 129 -10.07 -25.23 20.83
C ARG A 129 -11.08 -26.38 20.68
N PHE A 130 -11.94 -26.34 19.68
CA PHE A 130 -12.90 -27.42 19.40
C PHE A 130 -12.24 -28.76 19.06
N ARG A 131 -11.09 -28.75 18.35
CA ARG A 131 -10.32 -29.98 18.08
C ARG A 131 -9.65 -30.55 19.33
N ARG A 132 -9.30 -29.71 20.30
CA ARG A 132 -8.69 -30.16 21.56
C ARG A 132 -9.72 -30.85 22.47
N GLU A 133 -10.95 -30.37 22.49
CA GLU A 133 -12.05 -30.98 23.26
C GLU A 133 -12.48 -32.34 22.71
N ARG A 134 -12.32 -32.61 21.39
CA ARG A 134 -12.61 -33.95 20.81
C ARG A 134 -11.52 -35.00 21.00
N ARG A 135 -10.35 -34.63 21.54
CA ARG A 135 -9.23 -35.56 21.80
C ARG A 135 -9.09 -35.95 23.28
N LEU A 136 -9.91 -35.38 24.16
CA LEU A 136 -10.04 -35.73 25.58
C LEU A 136 -11.32 -36.55 25.78
#